data_AF-A0A1F8P2X2-F1
#
_entry.id   AF-A0A1F8P2X2-F1
#
_cell.length_a   1.000
_cell.length_b   1.000
_cell.length_c   1.000
_cell.angle_alpha   90.00
_cell.angle_beta   90.00
_cell.angle_gamma   90.00
#
_symmetry.space_group_name_H-M   'P 1'
#
loop_
_entity.id
_entity.type
_entity.pdbx_description
1 polymer ?
#
loop_
_entity_poly.entity_id
_entity_poly.type
_entity_poly.pdbx_seq_one_letter_code
_entity_poly.pdbx_strand_id
1 'polypeptide(L)'
;MSTSTPIPSSILLTGIRHDYQKWNNCGPTNLAMALSFWGWEGNQYDTAPLLKPHARDRNVMPYEMASFVEEETNLSVIVRVGGNNDLLKQFIAAGFPVIIEKGLDWYDTGWVGHYQVLAGYDDSLGVFHAFDSLTGEFTDGKTLLEPYEKIESYWRHFNHTYILIYPQDRKTEVLSILGLQEDETENYLYAAEKASLEIFNLSGRDQFFAWYNRGTNLMYLRDYGGAALAYDEAFKVYAALEPKERPWRMLWYQTGPYFAYYFTGRYYDVLNLATQTIVNAEEPALEESWYWRALAKEALGDIEGAIEDYKTSLEWHPGFEPSETQLDRLGVSY
;
A
#
# COMPACT_ATOMS: atom_id res chain seq x y z
N MET A 1 -6.00 -16.86 27.07
CA MET A 1 -4.94 -15.86 27.35
C MET A 1 -3.62 -16.51 27.00
N SER A 2 -3.14 -16.32 25.76
CA SER A 2 -1.78 -16.70 25.40
C SER A 2 -0.85 -15.68 26.05
N THR A 3 -0.03 -16.11 27.00
CA THR A 3 1.02 -15.28 27.58
C THR A 3 2.05 -15.02 26.50
N SER A 4 2.10 -13.80 25.95
CA SER A 4 3.11 -13.45 24.96
C SER A 4 4.49 -13.66 25.56
N THR A 5 5.37 -14.30 24.80
CA THR A 5 6.79 -14.38 25.13
C THR A 5 7.30 -12.95 25.29
N PRO A 6 7.89 -12.59 26.44
CA PRO A 6 8.49 -11.26 26.60
C PRO A 6 9.54 -11.04 25.52
N ILE A 7 9.40 -9.96 24.74
CA ILE A 7 10.38 -9.54 23.74
C ILE A 7 11.40 -8.58 24.38
N PRO A 8 12.63 -8.47 23.85
CA PRO A 8 13.62 -7.50 24.33
C PRO A 8 13.08 -6.06 24.26
N SER A 9 13.57 -5.15 25.11
CA SER A 9 13.21 -3.73 25.05
C SER A 9 13.88 -2.98 23.88
N SER A 10 14.93 -3.57 23.31
CA SER A 10 15.55 -3.08 22.08
C SER A 10 16.24 -4.22 21.33
N ILE A 11 16.26 -4.11 20.00
CA ILE A 11 16.95 -5.03 19.10
C ILE A 11 17.22 -4.33 17.77
N LEU A 12 18.31 -4.69 17.11
CA LEU A 12 18.61 -4.29 15.74
C LEU A 12 19.07 -5.52 14.96
N LEU A 13 18.31 -5.86 13.92
CA LEU A 13 18.68 -6.87 12.93
C LEU A 13 19.72 -6.27 11.97
N THR A 14 20.84 -6.97 11.81
CA THR A 14 21.93 -6.57 10.91
C THR A 14 21.95 -7.45 9.67
N GLY A 15 22.56 -6.96 8.58
CA GLY A 15 22.68 -7.71 7.32
C GLY A 15 21.83 -7.19 6.17
N ILE A 16 20.99 -6.18 6.37
CA ILE A 16 20.33 -5.46 5.28
C ILE A 16 21.37 -4.63 4.52
N ARG A 17 21.46 -4.86 3.21
CA ARG A 17 22.22 -4.01 2.29
C ARG A 17 21.34 -2.85 1.84
N HIS A 18 21.73 -1.63 2.22
CA HIS A 18 21.03 -0.41 1.82
C HIS A 18 21.25 -0.07 0.34
N ASP A 19 20.25 0.52 -0.30
CA ASP A 19 20.35 1.14 -1.63
C ASP A 19 19.46 2.41 -1.71
N TYR A 20 19.90 3.40 -2.49
CA TYR A 20 19.13 4.62 -2.75
C TYR A 20 18.32 4.48 -4.03
N GLN A 21 17.04 4.78 -3.98
CA GLN A 21 16.16 4.57 -5.12
C GLN A 21 16.49 5.47 -6.32
N LYS A 22 16.18 4.96 -7.51
CA LYS A 22 15.96 5.76 -8.71
C LYS A 22 14.54 6.33 -8.74
N TRP A 23 14.24 7.04 -9.83
CA TRP A 23 12.96 7.70 -10.04
C TRP A 23 11.79 6.73 -9.91
N ASN A 24 10.85 7.02 -8.98
CA ASN A 24 9.71 6.18 -8.65
C ASN A 24 10.06 4.70 -8.39
N ASN A 25 11.18 4.43 -7.72
CA ASN A 25 11.61 3.07 -7.38
C ASN A 25 11.55 2.79 -5.86
N CYS A 26 10.75 3.52 -5.07
CA CYS A 26 10.66 3.29 -3.63
C CYS A 26 10.29 1.83 -3.31
N GLY A 27 9.26 1.29 -3.96
CA GLY A 27 8.83 -0.09 -3.81
C GLY A 27 9.92 -1.12 -4.18
N PRO A 28 10.43 -1.11 -5.44
CA PRO A 28 11.50 -2.01 -5.88
C PRO A 28 12.75 -1.96 -5.00
N THR A 29 13.15 -0.75 -4.57
CA THR A 29 14.36 -0.58 -3.74
C THR A 29 14.14 -1.13 -2.33
N ASN A 30 12.99 -0.86 -1.69
CA ASN A 30 12.71 -1.40 -0.36
C ASN A 30 12.53 -2.92 -0.38
N LEU A 31 11.91 -3.48 -1.44
CA LEU A 31 11.83 -4.93 -1.61
C LEU A 31 13.24 -5.54 -1.70
N ALA A 32 14.11 -4.98 -2.54
CA ALA A 32 15.48 -5.44 -2.66
C ALA A 32 16.27 -5.36 -1.34
N MET A 33 16.14 -4.26 -0.59
CA MET A 33 16.74 -4.12 0.74
C MET A 33 16.25 -5.20 1.70
N ALA A 34 14.94 -5.46 1.76
CA ALA A 34 14.38 -6.51 2.62
C ALA A 34 14.84 -7.92 2.21
N LEU A 35 14.89 -8.20 0.90
CA LEU A 35 15.37 -9.48 0.37
C LEU A 35 16.86 -9.72 0.67
N SER A 36 17.67 -8.66 0.69
CA SER A 36 19.10 -8.76 1.00
C SER A 36 19.38 -9.32 2.40
N PHE A 37 18.47 -9.09 3.37
CA PHE A 37 18.56 -9.70 4.71
C PHE A 37 18.54 -11.24 4.65
N TRP A 38 17.84 -11.79 3.66
CA TRP A 38 17.75 -13.23 3.42
C TRP A 38 18.80 -13.75 2.42
N GLY A 39 19.82 -12.95 2.13
CA GLY A 39 20.93 -13.33 1.24
C GLY A 39 20.61 -13.26 -0.25
N TRP A 40 19.53 -12.57 -0.65
CA TRP A 40 19.27 -12.32 -2.07
C TRP A 40 20.24 -11.26 -2.61
N GLU A 41 20.89 -11.56 -3.74
CA GLU A 41 22.01 -10.77 -4.24
C GLU A 41 21.65 -9.66 -5.23
N GLY A 42 20.37 -9.55 -5.62
CA GLY A 42 19.92 -8.51 -6.53
C GLY A 42 19.74 -7.13 -5.87
N ASN A 43 19.23 -6.20 -6.66
CA ASN A 43 18.97 -4.81 -6.26
C ASN A 43 17.73 -4.25 -6.98
N GLN A 44 17.55 -2.92 -6.93
CA GLN A 44 16.41 -2.27 -7.58
C GLN A 44 16.33 -2.45 -9.10
N TYR A 45 17.45 -2.74 -9.79
CA TYR A 45 17.47 -2.97 -11.24
C TYR A 45 16.97 -4.36 -11.62
N ASP A 46 16.96 -5.30 -10.66
CA ASP A 46 16.38 -6.64 -10.85
C ASP A 46 14.90 -6.64 -10.46
N THR A 47 14.50 -5.88 -9.44
CA THR A 47 13.10 -5.80 -8.99
C THR A 47 12.25 -4.87 -9.85
N ALA A 48 12.77 -3.70 -10.26
CA ALA A 48 11.96 -2.69 -10.94
C ALA A 48 11.36 -3.15 -12.28
N PRO A 49 12.06 -3.90 -13.16
CA PRO A 49 11.48 -4.33 -14.44
C PRO A 49 10.27 -5.26 -14.31
N LEU A 50 10.15 -5.98 -13.20
CA LEU A 50 9.06 -6.92 -12.94
C LEU A 50 7.93 -6.29 -12.13
N LEU A 51 8.26 -5.35 -11.24
CA LEU A 51 7.29 -4.63 -10.42
C LEU A 51 6.68 -3.41 -11.11
N LYS A 52 7.29 -2.92 -12.19
CA LYS A 52 6.84 -1.73 -12.90
C LYS A 52 6.53 -2.11 -14.34
N PRO A 53 5.26 -2.35 -14.68
CA PRO A 53 4.85 -2.69 -16.05
C PRO A 53 5.24 -1.59 -17.05
N HIS A 54 5.37 -0.34 -16.56
CA HIS A 54 5.89 0.78 -17.33
C HIS A 54 6.90 1.60 -16.51
N ALA A 55 7.95 2.11 -17.16
CA ALA A 55 9.03 2.84 -16.47
C ALA A 55 8.53 4.10 -15.72
N ARG A 56 7.41 4.66 -16.17
CA ARG A 56 6.77 5.85 -15.57
C ARG A 56 5.73 5.54 -14.50
N ASP A 57 5.56 4.27 -14.16
CA ASP A 57 4.72 3.89 -13.04
C ASP A 57 5.16 4.65 -11.78
N ARG A 58 4.16 5.16 -11.07
CA ARG A 58 4.29 6.04 -9.91
C ARG A 58 4.13 5.28 -8.61
N ASN A 59 3.61 4.06 -8.67
CA ASN A 59 3.43 3.21 -7.50
C ASN A 59 3.88 1.79 -7.80
N VAL A 60 4.12 1.03 -6.74
CA VAL A 60 4.13 -0.43 -6.79
C VAL A 60 3.22 -0.89 -5.68
N MET A 61 2.20 -1.65 -6.02
CA MET A 61 1.22 -2.18 -5.08
C MET A 61 1.84 -3.31 -4.26
N PRO A 62 1.41 -3.50 -2.99
CA PRO A 62 1.94 -4.57 -2.15
C PRO A 62 1.80 -5.99 -2.74
N TYR A 63 0.75 -6.24 -3.54
CA TYR A 63 0.55 -7.54 -4.19
C TYR A 63 1.59 -7.81 -5.28
N GLU A 64 2.06 -6.79 -5.99
CA GLU A 64 3.12 -6.94 -7.00
C GLU A 64 4.44 -7.34 -6.34
N MET A 65 4.74 -6.75 -5.18
CA MET A 65 5.89 -7.19 -4.37
C MET A 65 5.75 -8.63 -3.90
N ALA A 66 4.53 -9.03 -3.52
CA ALA A 66 4.28 -10.41 -3.12
C ALA A 66 4.49 -11.38 -4.30
N SER A 67 3.92 -11.08 -5.47
CA SER A 67 4.15 -11.87 -6.70
C SER A 67 5.62 -11.99 -7.02
N PHE A 68 6.41 -10.91 -6.97
CA PHE A 68 7.85 -10.97 -7.17
C PHE A 68 8.52 -11.95 -6.19
N VAL A 69 8.18 -11.90 -4.90
CA VAL A 69 8.80 -12.79 -3.91
C VAL A 69 8.46 -14.25 -4.23
N GLU A 70 7.21 -14.54 -4.59
CA GLU A 70 6.74 -15.90 -4.88
C GLU A 70 7.29 -16.46 -6.19
N GLU A 71 7.49 -15.62 -7.20
CA GLU A 71 7.90 -16.04 -8.55
C GLU A 71 9.42 -16.04 -8.73
N GLU A 72 10.13 -15.09 -8.11
CA GLU A 72 11.56 -14.83 -8.37
C GLU A 72 12.49 -15.28 -7.23
N THR A 73 11.95 -15.84 -6.14
CA THR A 73 12.74 -16.26 -4.99
C THR A 73 12.29 -17.60 -4.41
N ASN A 74 13.06 -18.16 -3.46
CA ASN A 74 12.66 -19.34 -2.68
C ASN A 74 12.06 -18.96 -1.31
N LEU A 75 11.66 -17.70 -1.15
CA LEU A 75 11.08 -17.17 0.09
C LEU A 75 9.55 -17.21 0.02
N SER A 76 8.92 -17.05 1.18
CA SER A 76 7.50 -16.86 1.33
C SER A 76 7.21 -15.41 1.70
N VAL A 77 6.00 -14.94 1.39
CA VAL A 77 5.54 -13.58 1.68
C VAL A 77 4.15 -13.59 2.28
N ILE A 78 3.88 -12.65 3.18
CA ILE A 78 2.54 -12.31 3.65
C ILE A 78 2.38 -10.80 3.63
N VAL A 79 1.31 -10.32 2.98
CA VAL A 79 0.86 -8.92 3.02
C VAL A 79 -0.37 -8.83 3.92
N ARG A 80 -0.37 -7.91 4.88
CA ARG A 80 -1.50 -7.70 5.80
C ARG A 80 -1.65 -6.23 6.12
N VAL A 81 -2.82 -5.88 6.67
CA VAL A 81 -3.18 -4.50 7.07
C VAL A 81 -3.51 -4.45 8.57
N GLY A 82 -3.81 -3.26 9.07
CA GLY A 82 -4.23 -3.07 10.46
C GLY A 82 -3.12 -3.27 11.50
N GLY A 83 -1.85 -3.33 11.10
CA GLY A 83 -0.73 -3.53 12.02
C GLY A 83 -0.63 -2.44 13.11
N ASN A 84 0.16 -2.72 14.14
CA ASN A 84 0.47 -1.78 15.22
C ASN A 84 1.93 -1.94 15.67
N ASN A 85 2.42 -1.02 16.51
CA ASN A 85 3.82 -1.01 16.93
C ASN A 85 4.21 -2.31 17.66
N ASP A 86 3.34 -2.87 18.49
CA ASP A 86 3.63 -4.11 19.22
C ASP A 86 3.79 -5.31 18.27
N LEU A 87 2.94 -5.39 17.24
CA LEU A 87 3.03 -6.43 16.22
C LEU A 87 4.34 -6.32 15.42
N LEU A 88 4.71 -5.11 14.99
CA LEU A 88 5.99 -4.88 14.30
C LEU A 88 7.18 -5.30 15.18
N LYS A 89 7.16 -4.94 16.47
CA LYS A 89 8.20 -5.33 17.43
C LYS A 89 8.26 -6.84 17.63
N GLN A 90 7.12 -7.55 17.66
CA GLN A 90 7.10 -9.01 17.76
C GLN A 90 7.79 -9.67 16.56
N PHE A 91 7.51 -9.21 15.33
CA PHE A 91 8.19 -9.74 14.14
C PHE A 91 9.68 -9.44 14.14
N ILE A 92 10.06 -8.20 14.45
CA ILE A 92 11.47 -7.79 14.49
C ILE A 92 12.23 -8.54 15.59
N ALA A 93 11.65 -8.71 16.78
CA ALA A 93 12.23 -9.50 17.87
C ALA A 93 12.39 -10.97 17.52
N ALA A 94 11.48 -11.50 16.69
CA ALA A 94 11.58 -12.82 16.10
C ALA A 94 12.57 -12.87 14.90
N GLY A 95 13.24 -11.78 14.54
CA GLY A 95 14.23 -11.79 13.46
C GLY A 95 13.63 -11.71 12.06
N PHE A 96 12.46 -11.08 11.91
CA PHE A 96 11.85 -10.75 10.63
C PHE A 96 11.85 -9.23 10.45
N PRO A 97 12.67 -8.66 9.55
CA PRO A 97 12.50 -7.28 9.14
C PRO A 97 11.16 -7.13 8.40
N VAL A 98 10.56 -5.95 8.50
CA VAL A 98 9.20 -5.69 8.01
C VAL A 98 9.22 -4.54 7.03
N ILE A 99 8.66 -4.73 5.84
CA ILE A 99 8.40 -3.60 4.93
C ILE A 99 7.06 -2.99 5.33
N ILE A 100 7.01 -1.67 5.45
CA ILE A 100 5.76 -0.92 5.61
C ILE A 100 5.53 0.00 4.42
N GLU A 101 4.27 0.17 4.04
CA GLU A 101 3.84 1.24 3.13
C GLU A 101 3.31 2.40 3.97
N LYS A 102 3.78 3.63 3.75
CA LYS A 102 3.41 4.79 4.56
C LYS A 102 3.35 6.05 3.71
N GLY A 103 2.65 7.07 4.21
CA GLY A 103 2.75 8.39 3.61
C GLY A 103 4.08 9.08 3.92
N LEU A 104 4.37 10.11 3.12
CA LEU A 104 5.50 11.00 3.31
C LEU A 104 5.12 12.38 2.76
N ASP A 105 5.32 13.43 3.55
CA ASP A 105 5.26 14.80 3.03
C ASP A 105 6.63 15.17 2.46
N TRP A 106 6.72 15.24 1.12
CA TRP A 106 8.00 15.40 0.42
C TRP A 106 8.16 16.83 -0.12
N TYR A 107 8.92 17.64 0.62
CA TYR A 107 9.25 19.03 0.28
C TYR A 107 8.02 19.81 -0.25
N ASP A 108 8.18 20.52 -1.37
CA ASP A 108 7.12 21.32 -1.99
C ASP A 108 6.18 20.48 -2.88
N THR A 109 6.46 19.18 -3.06
CA THR A 109 5.63 18.31 -3.90
C THR A 109 4.35 17.85 -3.19
N GLY A 110 4.30 18.03 -1.86
CA GLY A 110 3.20 17.57 -1.00
C GLY A 110 3.30 16.08 -0.67
N TRP A 111 2.17 15.49 -0.35
CA TRP A 111 2.10 14.10 0.11
C TRP A 111 2.26 13.08 -1.01
N VAL A 112 3.03 12.04 -0.71
CA VAL A 112 3.28 10.88 -1.55
C VAL A 112 3.21 9.59 -0.72
N GLY A 113 2.99 8.46 -1.38
CA GLY A 113 3.22 7.14 -0.84
C GLY A 113 4.71 6.78 -0.86
N HIS A 114 5.15 6.01 0.11
CA HIS A 114 6.53 5.59 0.28
C HIS A 114 6.62 4.25 1.00
N TYR A 115 7.68 3.50 0.73
CA TYR A 115 7.97 2.26 1.44
C TYR A 115 9.19 2.44 2.34
N GLN A 116 9.22 1.69 3.44
CA GLN A 116 10.35 1.70 4.37
C GLN A 116 10.56 0.29 4.95
N VAL A 117 11.82 -0.12 5.16
CA VAL A 117 12.13 -1.39 5.84
C VAL A 117 12.46 -1.13 7.30
N LEU A 118 11.72 -1.74 8.22
CA LEU A 118 11.98 -1.70 9.65
C LEU A 118 12.78 -2.93 10.06
N ALA A 119 13.90 -2.71 10.75
CA ALA A 119 14.86 -3.75 11.10
C ALA A 119 15.21 -3.78 12.60
N GLY A 120 14.65 -2.88 13.39
CA GLY A 120 14.96 -2.79 14.82
C GLY A 120 14.03 -1.84 15.53
N TYR A 121 14.11 -1.84 16.85
CA TYR A 121 13.40 -0.89 17.70
C TYR A 121 14.18 -0.66 19.00
N ASP A 122 13.94 0.49 19.63
CA ASP A 122 14.46 0.82 20.95
C ASP A 122 13.39 1.55 21.78
N ASP A 123 12.85 0.86 22.78
CA ASP A 123 11.78 1.39 23.64
C ASP A 123 12.25 2.51 24.57
N SER A 124 13.55 2.57 24.88
CA SER A 124 14.08 3.67 25.70
C SER A 124 14.14 4.97 24.93
N LEU A 125 14.28 4.89 23.60
CA LEU A 125 14.29 6.02 22.68
C LEU A 125 12.92 6.28 22.05
N GLY A 126 12.02 5.30 22.05
CA GLY A 126 10.71 5.40 21.39
C GLY A 126 10.80 5.39 19.87
N VAL A 127 11.74 4.63 19.30
CA VAL A 127 12.03 4.66 17.85
C VAL A 127 12.13 3.27 17.23
N PHE A 128 11.76 3.18 15.95
CA PHE A 128 12.18 2.09 15.07
C PHE A 128 13.53 2.44 14.42
N HIS A 129 14.34 1.41 14.18
CA HIS A 129 15.48 1.46 13.29
C HIS A 129 15.01 1.09 11.88
N ALA A 130 15.11 2.03 10.95
CA ALA A 130 14.59 1.91 9.60
C ALA A 130 15.70 2.07 8.54
N PHE A 131 15.49 1.43 7.40
CA PHE A 131 16.21 1.66 6.14
C PHE A 131 15.26 2.35 5.17
N ASP A 132 15.70 3.48 4.62
CA ASP A 132 14.89 4.33 3.76
C ASP A 132 15.63 4.58 2.44
N SER A 133 14.92 4.40 1.32
CA SER A 133 15.51 4.50 -0.01
C SER A 133 15.68 5.93 -0.52
N LEU A 134 15.05 6.93 0.12
CA LEU A 134 15.15 8.35 -0.26
C LEU A 134 16.19 9.11 0.55
N THR A 135 16.31 8.82 1.86
CA THR A 135 17.08 9.65 2.79
C THR A 135 17.75 8.84 3.89
N GLY A 136 18.74 9.44 4.54
CA GLY A 136 19.50 8.85 5.64
C GLY A 136 20.97 8.64 5.29
N GLU A 137 21.75 8.24 6.30
CA GLU A 137 23.14 7.85 6.14
C GLU A 137 23.30 6.43 6.72
N PHE A 138 23.60 5.47 5.86
CA PHE A 138 23.60 4.03 6.19
C PHE A 138 25.01 3.42 6.19
N THR A 139 26.03 4.26 6.34
CA THR A 139 27.42 3.83 6.56
C THR A 139 27.61 3.38 8.00
N ASP A 140 28.60 2.50 8.22
CA ASP A 140 29.02 2.05 9.55
C ASP A 140 27.90 1.41 10.41
N GLY A 141 26.92 0.75 9.76
CA GLY A 141 25.80 0.09 10.44
C GLY A 141 24.75 1.03 11.01
N LYS A 142 24.76 2.31 10.62
CA LYS A 142 23.72 3.27 10.98
C LYS A 142 22.39 2.94 10.31
N THR A 143 21.31 3.33 10.98
CA THR A 143 19.94 3.28 10.49
C THR A 143 19.27 4.63 10.70
N LEU A 144 18.19 4.89 9.98
CA LEU A 144 17.32 6.02 10.26
C LEU A 144 16.50 5.72 11.53
N LEU A 145 16.52 6.63 12.50
CA LEU A 145 15.69 6.50 13.70
C LEU A 145 14.35 7.17 13.46
N GLU A 146 13.28 6.39 13.45
CA GLU A 146 11.92 6.86 13.21
C GLU A 146 11.07 6.74 14.49
N PRO A 147 10.61 7.86 15.07
CA PRO A 147 9.74 7.83 16.25
C PRO A 147 8.49 6.97 16.03
N TYR A 148 8.09 6.21 17.05
CA TYR A 148 6.92 5.34 17.00
C TYR A 148 5.64 6.10 16.59
N GLU A 149 5.42 7.29 17.12
CA GLU A 149 4.23 8.10 16.82
C GLU A 149 4.24 8.59 15.37
N LYS A 150 5.44 8.90 14.83
CA LYS A 150 5.59 9.34 13.44
C LYS A 150 5.32 8.17 12.49
N ILE A 151 5.85 6.99 12.78
CA ILE A 151 5.51 5.78 12.01
C ILE A 151 4.01 5.55 12.08
N GLU A 152 3.40 5.52 13.27
CA GLU A 152 1.98 5.25 13.42
C GLU A 152 1.09 6.20 12.62
N SER A 153 1.35 7.51 12.65
CA SER A 153 0.58 8.50 11.89
C SER A 153 0.70 8.30 10.38
N TYR A 154 1.91 8.23 9.85
CA TYR A 154 2.10 8.09 8.40
C TYR A 154 1.75 6.69 7.88
N TRP A 155 1.90 5.65 8.70
CA TRP A 155 1.56 4.27 8.36
C TRP A 155 0.04 4.07 8.27
N ARG A 156 -0.74 4.81 9.08
CA ARG A 156 -2.20 4.88 8.95
C ARG A 156 -2.63 5.33 7.57
N HIS A 157 -1.84 6.15 6.88
CA HIS A 157 -2.20 6.62 5.54
C HIS A 157 -2.38 5.46 4.53
N PHE A 158 -1.79 4.31 4.84
CA PHE A 158 -1.84 3.10 4.04
C PHE A 158 -2.39 1.93 4.85
N ASN A 159 -3.47 2.15 5.60
CA ASN A 159 -4.18 1.11 6.34
C ASN A 159 -3.28 0.24 7.25
N HIS A 160 -2.16 0.80 7.71
CA HIS A 160 -1.14 0.04 8.43
C HIS A 160 -0.69 -1.22 7.68
N THR A 161 -0.46 -1.12 6.36
CA THR A 161 0.03 -2.19 5.49
C THR A 161 1.45 -2.61 5.86
N TYR A 162 1.67 -3.90 6.05
CA TYR A 162 3.00 -4.48 6.24
C TYR A 162 3.19 -5.72 5.36
N ILE A 163 4.44 -5.94 4.96
CA ILE A 163 4.87 -7.08 4.16
C ILE A 163 5.96 -7.81 4.93
N LEU A 164 5.75 -9.10 5.12
CA LEU A 164 6.68 -10.01 5.79
C LEU A 164 7.22 -10.99 4.77
N ILE A 165 8.54 -11.00 4.61
CA ILE A 165 9.26 -11.94 3.76
C ILE A 165 10.05 -12.87 4.67
N TYR A 166 9.95 -14.17 4.46
CA TYR A 166 10.54 -15.17 5.34
C TYR A 166 10.85 -16.49 4.63
N PRO A 167 11.85 -17.26 5.09
CA PRO A 167 12.08 -18.62 4.63
C PRO A 167 10.90 -19.55 4.94
N GLN A 168 10.60 -20.48 4.02
CA GLN A 168 9.42 -21.36 4.14
C GLN A 168 9.39 -22.19 5.44
N ASP A 169 10.54 -22.58 5.97
CA ASP A 169 10.67 -23.35 7.22
C ASP A 169 10.30 -22.52 8.47
N ARG A 170 10.26 -21.19 8.36
CA ARG A 170 9.84 -20.27 9.43
C ARG A 170 8.36 -19.86 9.38
N LYS A 171 7.58 -20.41 8.44
CA LYS A 171 6.15 -20.07 8.27
C LYS A 171 5.35 -20.17 9.57
N THR A 172 5.51 -21.26 10.32
CA THR A 172 4.76 -21.50 11.57
C THR A 172 4.97 -20.39 12.61
N GLU A 173 6.17 -19.81 12.67
CA GLU A 173 6.49 -18.73 13.60
C GLU A 173 5.77 -17.43 13.21
N VAL A 174 5.78 -17.09 11.92
CA VAL A 174 5.05 -15.93 11.38
C VAL A 174 3.55 -16.05 11.66
N LEU A 175 2.97 -17.21 11.34
CA LEU A 175 1.55 -17.49 11.58
C LEU A 175 1.20 -17.43 13.08
N SER A 176 2.08 -17.94 13.95
CA SER A 176 1.87 -17.86 15.40
C SER A 176 1.85 -16.42 15.93
N ILE A 177 2.63 -15.51 15.33
CA ILE A 177 2.62 -14.09 15.71
C ILE A 177 1.33 -13.41 15.20
N LEU A 178 0.89 -13.72 13.97
CA LEU A 178 -0.36 -13.19 13.41
C LEU A 178 -1.61 -13.66 14.17
N GLY A 179 -1.58 -14.87 14.72
CA GLY A 179 -2.75 -15.48 15.35
C GLY A 179 -3.92 -15.55 14.37
N LEU A 180 -5.10 -15.09 14.77
CA LEU A 180 -6.29 -15.11 13.90
C LEU A 180 -6.12 -14.29 12.62
N GLN A 181 -5.25 -13.27 12.63
CA GLN A 181 -5.00 -12.43 11.46
C GLN A 181 -4.14 -13.12 10.39
N GLU A 182 -3.79 -14.40 10.60
CA GLU A 182 -3.33 -15.24 9.50
C GLU A 182 -4.40 -15.42 8.43
N ASP A 183 -5.67 -15.48 8.84
CA ASP A 183 -6.80 -15.48 7.92
C ASP A 183 -7.04 -14.05 7.43
N GLU A 184 -7.17 -13.91 6.12
CA GLU A 184 -7.28 -12.61 5.48
C GLU A 184 -8.62 -11.92 5.81
N THR A 185 -9.71 -12.69 5.95
CA THR A 185 -11.01 -12.13 6.32
C THR A 185 -10.97 -11.62 7.76
N GLU A 186 -10.40 -12.39 8.69
CA GLU A 186 -10.19 -11.96 10.08
C GLU A 186 -9.27 -10.72 10.17
N ASN A 187 -8.22 -10.64 9.34
CA ASN A 187 -7.37 -9.44 9.28
C ASN A 187 -8.15 -8.20 8.83
N TYR A 188 -8.96 -8.30 7.77
CA TYR A 188 -9.78 -7.17 7.32
C TYR A 188 -10.87 -6.78 8.32
N LEU A 189 -11.48 -7.75 9.02
CA LEU A 189 -12.42 -7.48 10.11
C LEU A 189 -11.73 -6.71 11.25
N TYR A 190 -10.57 -7.17 11.70
CA TYR A 190 -9.78 -6.49 12.72
C TYR A 190 -9.38 -5.07 12.30
N ALA A 191 -8.88 -4.91 11.07
CA ALA A 191 -8.47 -3.60 10.54
C ALA A 191 -9.66 -2.64 10.37
N ALA A 192 -10.84 -3.13 9.98
CA ALA A 192 -12.06 -2.34 9.92
C ALA A 192 -12.52 -1.88 11.32
N GLU A 193 -12.41 -2.74 12.33
CA GLU A 193 -12.70 -2.38 13.72
C GLU A 193 -11.71 -1.33 14.25
N LYS A 194 -10.41 -1.54 14.03
CA LYS A 194 -9.37 -0.56 14.39
C LYS A 194 -9.66 0.82 13.79
N ALA A 195 -9.89 0.87 12.47
CA ALA A 195 -10.22 2.12 11.77
C ALA A 195 -11.52 2.76 12.29
N SER A 196 -12.52 1.93 12.65
CA SER A 196 -13.78 2.40 13.26
C SER A 196 -13.57 3.07 14.62
N LEU A 197 -12.64 2.56 15.43
CA LEU A 197 -12.27 3.18 16.72
C LEU A 197 -11.46 4.46 16.53
N GLU A 198 -10.56 4.49 15.55
CA GLU A 198 -9.72 5.65 15.25
C GLU A 198 -10.53 6.87 14.79
N ILE A 199 -11.59 6.67 13.99
CA ILE A 199 -12.45 7.74 13.45
C ILE A 199 -12.92 8.73 14.53
N PHE A 200 -13.28 8.25 15.72
CA PHE A 200 -13.81 9.09 16.80
C PHE A 200 -12.73 9.76 17.65
N ASN A 201 -11.48 9.30 17.55
CA ASN A 201 -10.35 9.78 18.34
C ASN A 201 -9.39 10.68 17.55
N LEU A 202 -9.48 10.66 16.22
CA LEU A 202 -8.64 11.43 15.32
C LEU A 202 -9.39 12.62 14.73
N SER A 203 -8.63 13.56 14.19
CA SER A 203 -9.15 14.72 13.46
C SER A 203 -8.27 15.04 12.25
N GLY A 204 -8.75 15.93 11.38
CA GLY A 204 -7.99 16.39 10.22
C GLY A 204 -7.58 15.22 9.32
N ARG A 205 -6.33 15.25 8.85
CA ARG A 205 -5.81 14.29 7.88
C ARG A 205 -5.83 12.84 8.40
N ASP A 206 -5.49 12.65 9.67
CA ASP A 206 -5.51 11.33 10.29
C ASP A 206 -6.92 10.72 10.33
N GLN A 207 -7.95 11.56 10.57
CA GLN A 207 -9.35 11.13 10.50
C GLN A 207 -9.80 10.81 9.07
N PHE A 208 -9.32 11.57 8.08
CA PHE A 208 -9.55 11.24 6.66
C PHE A 208 -9.07 9.81 6.37
N PHE A 209 -7.85 9.46 6.77
CA PHE A 209 -7.30 8.13 6.54
C PHE A 209 -7.99 7.05 7.36
N ALA A 210 -8.43 7.34 8.59
CA ALA A 210 -9.22 6.37 9.36
C ALA A 210 -10.54 6.01 8.65
N TRP A 211 -11.26 7.00 8.10
CA TRP A 211 -12.44 6.75 7.26
C TRP A 211 -12.10 5.98 5.98
N TYR A 212 -11.03 6.39 5.31
CA TYR A 212 -10.58 5.75 4.08
C TYR A 212 -10.21 4.28 4.30
N ASN A 213 -9.42 3.99 5.33
CA ASN A 213 -9.04 2.65 5.76
C ASN A 213 -10.25 1.79 6.08
N ARG A 214 -11.23 2.34 6.83
CA ARG A 214 -12.48 1.63 7.10
C ARG A 214 -13.19 1.26 5.79
N GLY A 215 -13.27 2.18 4.84
CA GLY A 215 -13.83 1.94 3.52
C GLY A 215 -13.10 0.82 2.77
N THR A 216 -11.77 0.85 2.78
CA THR A 216 -10.91 -0.14 2.13
C THR A 216 -11.09 -1.53 2.72
N ASN A 217 -11.11 -1.65 4.06
CA ASN A 217 -11.32 -2.94 4.70
C ASN A 217 -12.72 -3.51 4.42
N LEU A 218 -13.77 -2.68 4.45
CA LEU A 218 -15.13 -3.12 4.08
C LEU A 218 -15.25 -3.52 2.61
N MET A 219 -14.51 -2.85 1.72
CA MET A 219 -14.47 -3.18 0.30
C MET A 219 -13.90 -4.59 0.08
N TYR A 220 -12.80 -4.94 0.75
CA TYR A 220 -12.24 -6.30 0.72
C TYR A 220 -13.18 -7.34 1.36
N LEU A 221 -13.95 -6.96 2.38
CA LEU A 221 -15.03 -7.77 2.96
C LEU A 221 -16.30 -7.83 2.08
N ARG A 222 -16.29 -7.18 0.91
CA ARG A 222 -17.40 -7.07 -0.05
C ARG A 222 -18.66 -6.39 0.49
N ASP A 223 -18.54 -5.66 1.60
CA ASP A 223 -19.57 -4.71 2.05
C ASP A 223 -19.40 -3.39 1.29
N TYR A 224 -19.71 -3.40 0.00
CA TYR A 224 -19.56 -2.23 -0.86
C TYR A 224 -20.45 -1.06 -0.43
N GLY A 225 -21.61 -1.34 0.18
CA GLY A 225 -22.50 -0.32 0.72
C GLY A 225 -21.87 0.42 1.91
N GLY A 226 -21.38 -0.31 2.90
CA GLY A 226 -20.66 0.26 4.03
C GLY A 226 -19.35 0.92 3.62
N ALA A 227 -18.65 0.37 2.62
CA ALA A 227 -17.44 0.95 2.06
C ALA A 227 -17.71 2.31 1.40
N ALA A 228 -18.74 2.41 0.55
CA ALA A 228 -19.11 3.63 -0.13
C ALA A 228 -19.45 4.75 0.87
N LEU A 229 -20.21 4.43 1.93
CA LEU A 229 -20.52 5.40 3.00
C LEU A 229 -19.27 5.87 3.75
N ALA A 230 -18.33 4.97 4.05
CA ALA A 230 -17.08 5.34 4.70
C ALA A 230 -16.21 6.23 3.81
N TYR A 231 -16.14 5.96 2.50
CA TYR A 231 -15.44 6.83 1.55
C TYR A 231 -16.11 8.20 1.40
N ASP A 232 -17.45 8.27 1.41
CA ASP A 232 -18.15 9.56 1.40
C ASP A 232 -17.78 10.41 2.61
N GLU A 233 -17.71 9.81 3.81
CA GLU A 233 -17.24 10.51 5.01
C GLU A 233 -15.76 10.91 4.90
N ALA A 234 -14.90 10.05 4.35
CA ALA A 234 -13.51 10.40 4.07
C ALA A 234 -13.45 11.66 3.17
N PHE A 235 -14.16 11.68 2.04
CA PHE A 235 -14.13 12.82 1.14
C PHE A 235 -14.75 14.11 1.71
N LYS A 236 -15.71 13.99 2.66
CA LYS A 236 -16.19 15.15 3.44
C LYS A 236 -15.08 15.74 4.31
N VAL A 237 -14.33 14.90 5.03
CA VAL A 237 -13.17 15.35 5.82
C VAL A 237 -12.11 15.95 4.90
N TYR A 238 -11.79 15.29 3.78
CA TYR A 238 -10.83 15.78 2.77
C TYR A 238 -11.16 17.20 2.30
N ALA A 239 -12.44 17.47 1.99
CA ALA A 239 -12.89 18.78 1.52
C ALA A 239 -12.70 19.89 2.58
N ALA A 240 -12.69 19.53 3.86
CA ALA A 240 -12.46 20.44 4.98
C ALA A 240 -10.96 20.64 5.31
N LEU A 241 -10.05 19.82 4.77
CA LEU A 241 -8.61 19.99 4.98
C LEU A 241 -8.08 21.22 4.26
N GLU A 242 -7.03 21.82 4.83
CA GLU A 242 -6.23 22.84 4.15
C GLU A 242 -5.61 22.25 2.87
N PRO A 243 -5.54 23.01 1.75
CA PRO A 243 -5.06 22.47 0.48
C PRO A 243 -3.69 21.77 0.54
N LYS A 244 -2.77 22.27 1.36
CA LYS A 244 -1.42 21.68 1.54
C LYS A 244 -1.42 20.33 2.27
N GLU A 245 -2.45 20.04 3.05
CA GLU A 245 -2.56 18.80 3.84
C GLU A 245 -3.31 17.70 3.08
N ARG A 246 -3.94 18.04 1.95
CA ARG A 246 -4.74 17.12 1.16
C ARG A 246 -3.85 16.05 0.51
N PRO A 247 -4.08 14.75 0.76
CA PRO A 247 -3.44 13.67 0.03
C PRO A 247 -4.03 13.56 -1.38
N TRP A 248 -3.80 14.55 -2.24
CA TRP A 248 -4.47 14.66 -3.55
C TRP A 248 -4.11 13.53 -4.53
N ARG A 249 -3.02 12.81 -4.27
CA ARG A 249 -2.57 11.62 -5.01
C ARG A 249 -3.17 10.31 -4.49
N MET A 250 -4.14 10.34 -3.58
CA MET A 250 -4.64 9.14 -2.89
C MET A 250 -5.00 8.00 -3.85
N LEU A 251 -5.69 8.33 -4.94
CA LEU A 251 -6.15 7.36 -5.94
C LEU A 251 -5.05 6.82 -6.85
N TRP A 252 -3.82 7.34 -6.75
CA TRP A 252 -2.65 6.74 -7.41
C TRP A 252 -2.14 5.52 -6.64
N TYR A 253 -2.53 5.41 -5.37
CA TYR A 253 -2.03 4.38 -4.46
C TYR A 253 -3.13 3.43 -3.99
N GLN A 254 -4.36 3.93 -3.82
CA GLN A 254 -5.47 3.13 -3.32
C GLN A 254 -6.71 3.44 -4.15
N THR A 255 -7.28 2.42 -4.77
CA THR A 255 -8.37 2.55 -5.76
C THR A 255 -9.73 2.11 -5.23
N GLY A 256 -9.82 1.77 -3.94
CA GLY A 256 -11.02 1.20 -3.32
C GLY A 256 -12.33 1.98 -3.49
N PRO A 257 -12.34 3.33 -3.55
CA PRO A 257 -13.55 4.09 -3.87
C PRO A 257 -14.19 3.71 -5.21
N TYR A 258 -13.39 3.38 -6.23
CA TYR A 258 -13.93 2.98 -7.53
C TYR A 258 -14.76 1.69 -7.42
N PHE A 259 -14.24 0.68 -6.73
CA PHE A 259 -14.94 -0.58 -6.46
C PHE A 259 -16.24 -0.32 -5.70
N ALA A 260 -16.17 0.40 -4.57
CA ALA A 260 -17.31 0.63 -3.71
C ALA A 260 -18.45 1.38 -4.42
N TYR A 261 -18.11 2.42 -5.19
CA TYR A 261 -19.10 3.19 -5.95
C TYR A 261 -19.64 2.39 -7.14
N TYR A 262 -18.81 1.65 -7.87
CA TYR A 262 -19.26 0.84 -9.00
C TYR A 262 -20.24 -0.25 -8.55
N PHE A 263 -19.88 -1.05 -7.56
CA PHE A 263 -20.71 -2.17 -7.09
C PHE A 263 -21.96 -1.73 -6.30
N THR A 264 -22.09 -0.45 -6.00
CA THR A 264 -23.33 0.15 -5.46
C THR A 264 -24.16 0.89 -6.52
N GLY A 265 -23.78 0.80 -7.80
CA GLY A 265 -24.50 1.41 -8.92
C GLY A 265 -24.27 2.92 -9.08
N ARG A 266 -23.31 3.49 -8.35
CA ARG A 266 -22.95 4.92 -8.39
C ARG A 266 -21.99 5.21 -9.54
N TYR A 267 -22.36 4.84 -10.76
CA TYR A 267 -21.48 4.92 -11.93
C TYR A 267 -21.04 6.35 -12.27
N TYR A 268 -21.90 7.34 -12.08
CA TYR A 268 -21.52 8.75 -12.25
C TYR A 268 -20.43 9.19 -11.26
N ASP A 269 -20.42 8.66 -10.03
CA ASP A 269 -19.39 8.99 -9.05
C ASP A 269 -18.04 8.37 -9.45
N VAL A 270 -18.04 7.14 -9.96
CA VAL A 270 -16.83 6.51 -10.54
C VAL A 270 -16.31 7.34 -11.72
N LEU A 271 -17.20 7.69 -12.67
CA LEU A 271 -16.86 8.49 -13.86
C LEU A 271 -16.23 9.83 -13.46
N ASN A 272 -16.85 10.55 -12.53
CA ASN A 272 -16.36 11.86 -12.07
C ASN A 272 -15.03 11.74 -11.33
N LEU A 273 -14.91 10.79 -10.40
CA LEU A 273 -13.72 10.59 -9.59
C LEU A 273 -12.51 10.19 -10.45
N ALA A 274 -12.71 9.25 -11.37
CA ALA A 274 -11.65 8.81 -12.29
C ALA A 274 -11.25 9.93 -13.26
N THR A 275 -12.22 10.67 -13.81
CA THR A 275 -11.94 11.83 -14.67
C THR A 275 -11.12 12.88 -13.95
N GLN A 276 -11.50 13.24 -12.72
CA GLN A 276 -10.76 14.22 -11.93
C GLN A 276 -9.34 13.73 -11.62
N THR A 277 -9.18 12.45 -11.28
CA THR A 277 -7.87 11.85 -10.98
C THR A 277 -6.92 11.90 -12.18
N ILE A 278 -7.44 11.54 -13.36
CA ILE A 278 -6.70 11.59 -14.63
C ILE A 278 -6.31 13.03 -14.99
N VAL A 279 -7.26 13.97 -14.92
CA VAL A 279 -7.03 15.38 -15.30
C VAL A 279 -6.05 16.10 -14.37
N ASN A 280 -6.05 15.75 -13.08
CA ASN A 280 -5.17 16.36 -12.09
C ASN A 280 -3.74 15.78 -12.11
N ALA A 281 -3.52 14.66 -12.79
CA ALA A 281 -2.19 14.10 -12.96
C ALA A 281 -1.46 14.83 -14.09
N GLU A 282 -0.26 15.37 -13.81
CA GLU A 282 0.58 15.99 -14.86
C GLU A 282 0.88 15.02 -16.01
N GLU A 283 0.99 13.73 -15.70
CA GLU A 283 1.05 12.65 -16.67
C GLU A 283 0.12 11.53 -16.18
N PRO A 284 -0.93 11.16 -16.95
CA PRO A 284 -2.00 10.28 -16.49
C PRO A 284 -1.64 8.80 -16.62
N ALA A 285 -0.43 8.42 -16.22
CA ALA A 285 0.04 7.03 -16.10
C ALA A 285 -0.61 6.37 -14.88
N LEU A 286 -1.92 6.13 -14.98
CA LEU A 286 -2.82 5.63 -13.93
C LEU A 286 -3.85 4.69 -14.58
N GLU A 287 -3.38 3.54 -15.05
CA GLU A 287 -4.15 2.58 -15.84
C GLU A 287 -5.46 2.16 -15.16
N GLU A 288 -5.50 2.04 -13.83
CA GLU A 288 -6.71 1.66 -13.11
C GLU A 288 -7.75 2.78 -13.18
N SER A 289 -7.34 4.04 -13.16
CA SER A 289 -8.29 5.15 -13.30
C SER A 289 -8.92 5.15 -14.69
N TRP A 290 -8.17 4.81 -15.74
CA TRP A 290 -8.72 4.63 -17.09
C TRP A 290 -9.67 3.44 -17.14
N TYR A 291 -9.28 2.28 -16.62
CA TYR A 291 -10.11 1.08 -16.55
C TYR A 291 -11.43 1.31 -15.80
N TRP A 292 -11.38 1.95 -14.62
CA TRP A 292 -12.59 2.22 -13.83
C TRP A 292 -13.51 3.24 -14.49
N ARG A 293 -12.94 4.23 -15.19
CA ARG A 293 -13.74 5.16 -15.99
C ARG A 293 -14.42 4.46 -17.16
N ALA A 294 -13.72 3.54 -17.83
CA ALA A 294 -14.26 2.73 -18.91
C ALA A 294 -15.45 1.88 -18.42
N LEU A 295 -15.30 1.17 -17.31
CA LEU A 295 -16.38 0.40 -16.69
C LEU A 295 -17.61 1.27 -16.40
N ALA A 296 -17.39 2.48 -15.87
CA ALA A 296 -18.48 3.42 -15.58
C ALA A 296 -19.16 3.93 -16.85
N LYS A 297 -18.40 4.31 -17.88
CA LYS A 297 -18.93 4.71 -19.20
C LYS A 297 -19.77 3.59 -19.81
N GLU A 298 -19.27 2.36 -19.76
CA GLU A 298 -19.97 1.20 -20.28
C GLU A 298 -21.30 0.97 -19.54
N ALA A 299 -21.29 1.01 -18.21
CA ALA A 299 -22.49 0.87 -17.38
C ALA A 299 -23.53 1.98 -17.64
N LEU A 300 -23.08 3.15 -18.11
CA LEU A 300 -23.91 4.28 -18.52
C LEU A 300 -24.31 4.25 -20.00
N GLY A 301 -23.86 3.25 -20.77
CA GLY A 301 -24.19 3.03 -22.18
C GLY A 301 -23.25 3.72 -23.18
N ASP A 302 -22.18 4.37 -22.73
CA ASP A 302 -21.13 4.94 -23.58
C ASP A 302 -20.07 3.86 -23.91
N ILE A 303 -20.43 2.97 -24.83
CA ILE A 303 -19.57 1.84 -25.22
C ILE A 303 -18.32 2.32 -25.98
N GLU A 304 -18.47 3.32 -26.86
CA GLU A 304 -17.35 3.87 -27.64
C GLU A 304 -16.31 4.52 -26.71
N GLY A 305 -16.76 5.35 -25.77
CA GLY A 305 -15.88 5.98 -24.80
C GLY A 305 -15.26 5.00 -23.80
N ALA A 306 -15.93 3.87 -23.51
CA ALA A 306 -15.35 2.80 -22.69
C ALA A 306 -14.21 2.08 -23.41
N ILE A 307 -14.38 1.73 -24.69
CA ILE A 307 -13.34 1.11 -25.51
C ILE A 307 -12.11 2.01 -25.61
N GLU A 308 -12.30 3.32 -25.80
CA GLU A 308 -11.20 4.29 -25.80
C GLU A 308 -10.42 4.23 -24.48
N ASP A 309 -11.11 4.30 -23.34
CA ASP A 309 -10.46 4.28 -22.02
C ASP A 309 -9.77 2.93 -21.72
N TYR A 310 -10.35 1.79 -22.10
CA TYR A 310 -9.67 0.49 -21.96
C TYR A 310 -8.39 0.41 -22.79
N LYS A 311 -8.40 0.97 -24.01
CA LYS A 311 -7.19 1.03 -24.84
C LYS A 311 -6.14 1.95 -24.23
N THR A 312 -6.54 3.12 -23.72
CA THR A 312 -5.61 4.02 -23.04
C THR A 312 -5.05 3.39 -21.76
N SER A 313 -5.83 2.59 -21.03
CA SER A 313 -5.33 1.79 -19.90
C SER A 313 -4.17 0.88 -20.35
N LEU A 314 -4.30 0.20 -21.49
CA LEU A 314 -3.24 -0.66 -22.06
C LEU A 314 -2.05 0.10 -22.65
N GLU A 315 -2.21 1.37 -23.03
CA GLU A 315 -1.07 2.22 -23.42
C GLU A 315 -0.15 2.50 -22.21
N TRP A 316 -0.72 2.63 -21.01
CA TRP A 316 0.03 2.88 -19.78
C TRP A 316 0.52 1.60 -19.11
N HIS A 317 -0.23 0.51 -19.21
CA HIS A 317 0.13 -0.81 -18.70
C HIS A 317 -0.16 -1.88 -19.77
N PRO A 318 0.79 -2.13 -20.68
CA PRO A 318 0.66 -3.22 -21.66
C PRO A 318 0.53 -4.56 -20.95
N GLY A 319 -0.50 -5.35 -21.29
CA GLY A 319 -0.79 -6.62 -20.61
C GLY A 319 -1.67 -6.52 -19.37
N PHE A 320 -2.30 -5.36 -19.10
CA PHE A 320 -3.23 -5.21 -17.99
C PHE A 320 -4.51 -6.02 -18.21
N GLU A 321 -4.50 -7.26 -17.70
CA GLU A 321 -5.54 -8.28 -17.89
C GLU A 321 -6.98 -7.79 -17.67
N PRO A 322 -7.29 -6.89 -16.71
CA PRO A 322 -8.64 -6.37 -16.55
C PRO A 322 -9.14 -5.64 -17.80
N SER A 323 -8.30 -4.79 -18.42
CA SER A 323 -8.68 -4.04 -19.63
C SER A 323 -8.73 -4.95 -20.86
N GLU A 324 -7.77 -5.87 -20.99
CA GLU A 324 -7.74 -6.89 -22.05
C GLU A 324 -9.03 -7.71 -22.07
N THR A 325 -9.43 -8.22 -20.90
CA THR A 325 -10.64 -9.02 -20.73
C THR A 325 -11.91 -8.26 -21.16
N GLN A 326 -12.01 -6.96 -20.85
CA GLN A 326 -13.17 -6.17 -21.26
C GLN A 326 -13.17 -5.93 -22.78
N LEU A 327 -12.02 -5.66 -23.38
CA LEU A 327 -11.91 -5.46 -24.83
C LEU A 327 -12.22 -6.74 -25.62
N ASP A 328 -11.72 -7.88 -25.15
CA ASP A 328 -12.03 -9.20 -25.72
C ASP A 328 -13.54 -9.51 -25.62
N ARG A 329 -14.15 -9.23 -24.46
CA ARG A 329 -15.61 -9.39 -24.26
C ARG A 329 -16.41 -8.52 -25.24
N LEU A 330 -15.91 -7.33 -25.55
CA LEU A 330 -16.52 -6.40 -26.51
C LEU A 330 -16.18 -6.74 -27.98
N GLY A 331 -15.33 -7.74 -28.22
CA GLY A 331 -14.90 -8.15 -29.56
C GLY A 331 -14.00 -7.12 -30.26
N VAL A 332 -13.22 -6.36 -29.49
CA VAL A 332 -12.36 -5.28 -29.98
C VAL A 332 -10.90 -5.72 -29.92
N SER A 333 -10.18 -5.60 -31.04
CA SER A 333 -8.72 -5.78 -31.06
C SER A 333 -7.99 -4.59 -30.45
N TYR A 334 -6.89 -4.86 -29.76
CA TYR A 334 -6.02 -3.89 -29.10
C TYR A 334 -4.54 -4.17 -29.37
#